data_AF-A0A0J9XDN0-F1
#
_entry.id   AF-A0A0J9XDN0-F1
#
_cell.length_a   1.000
_cell.length_b   1.000
_cell.length_c   1.000
_cell.angle_alpha   90.00
_cell.angle_beta   90.00
_cell.angle_gamma   90.00
#
_symmetry.space_group_name_H-M   'P 1'
#
loop_
_entity.id
_entity.type
_entity.pdbx_description
1 polymer ?
#
loop_
_entity_poly.entity_id
_entity_poly.type
_entity_poly.pdbx_seq_one_letter_code
_entity_poly.pdbx_strand_id
1 'polypeptide(L)'
;MKFSILAAISLLAYTAKAQLGEDDQGKKIIGHPPFKPYFPKDFVFFEQFTEEIGKIWKPSNAIKTGTDGELSYVGKWSIEESTVLPGFKNDKGLAVKSPAAHHAISAILPEPLDNKGKTLVVQYEVKFQKVHECGGAYIKLLSDSDELRSEEFSNETPYQVMFGPDKCGSTNKIHFIIRRKNPITGDYEEKHLNNPPPALLNRLTNLYTLVIKENQDFEIRVNGQIIRAGNLLDDNVMAPSINPPREIDDENDTKPSDWVDNVSIPDPSQSTKPEDWDEDEPAQIPDPEAIKPEDWKEDVDEYIPDPEAEIPEDWDTEEDGEFVPPEIPNPECEFHGCGPWTAPLIRNPKYKGKWAQPMIENPDYKGPWAPRKIPNPNYYEDATPSDLEPIGAIGIEIWTIQNDIIFDNFYLGHSIQEAEEIGNATFIPKNVIEKRQEDEELELMEKKRHRNYDTWIDHFTDDPVDFIFEFSRFFIVNFKSNPFEFILNQPLVFLAVVAVLTVVSTVLLGFIGILYVLVNPSSDKPVEKVKKESVSTEQEKTSGKSSATKKNATTSKRTRATN
;
A
#
# COMPACT_ATOMS: atom_id res chain seq x y z
N MET A 1 30.08 8.16 20.50
CA MET A 1 29.49 7.25 19.48
C MET A 1 30.43 6.07 19.34
N LYS A 2 29.98 4.84 19.61
CA LYS A 2 30.67 3.64 19.10
C LYS A 2 30.04 3.35 17.73
N PHE A 3 30.83 3.29 16.67
CA PHE A 3 30.32 2.82 15.38
C PHE A 3 30.14 1.30 15.45
N SER A 4 29.02 0.80 14.95
CA SER A 4 28.81 -0.64 14.72
C SER A 4 29.90 -1.17 13.80
N ILE A 5 30.50 -2.32 14.14
CA ILE A 5 31.61 -2.86 13.35
C ILE A 5 31.07 -3.34 12.00
N LEU A 6 29.85 -3.88 11.98
CA LEU A 6 29.09 -4.21 10.77
C LEU A 6 28.96 -3.01 9.80
N ALA A 7 28.63 -1.83 10.34
CA ALA A 7 28.49 -0.61 9.54
C ALA A 7 29.82 -0.17 8.91
N ALA A 8 30.93 -0.30 9.63
CA ALA A 8 32.27 -0.03 9.09
C ALA A 8 32.70 -1.09 8.06
N ILE A 9 32.40 -2.37 8.30
CA ILE A 9 32.77 -3.47 7.41
C ILE A 9 31.95 -3.42 6.11
N SER A 10 30.67 -3.07 6.12
CA SER A 10 29.88 -2.92 4.88
C SER A 10 30.47 -1.86 3.94
N LEU A 11 30.97 -0.74 4.48
CA LEU A 11 31.67 0.29 3.71
C LEU A 11 33.00 -0.20 3.10
N LEU A 12 33.71 -1.11 3.80
CA LEU A 12 34.95 -1.71 3.32
C LEU A 12 34.72 -2.87 2.34
N ALA A 13 33.68 -3.69 2.55
CA ALA A 13 33.27 -4.78 1.66
C ALA A 13 32.81 -4.24 0.29
N TYR A 14 32.23 -3.04 0.26
CA TYR A 14 31.97 -2.29 -0.97
C TYR A 14 33.23 -2.09 -1.84
N THR A 15 34.42 -2.07 -1.23
CA THR A 15 35.71 -1.95 -1.91
C THR A 15 36.47 -3.27 -2.11
N ALA A 16 36.01 -4.38 -1.52
CA ALA A 16 36.83 -5.58 -1.33
C ALA A 16 36.12 -6.90 -1.67
N LYS A 17 36.38 -7.39 -2.91
CA LYS A 17 36.17 -8.76 -3.39
C LYS A 17 34.73 -9.32 -3.32
N ALA A 18 33.96 -9.05 -4.38
CA ALA A 18 33.23 -10.12 -5.05
C ALA A 18 34.05 -10.58 -6.27
N GLN A 19 34.04 -11.87 -6.59
CA GLN A 19 34.84 -12.40 -7.70
C GLN A 19 34.08 -12.22 -9.02
N LEU A 20 34.55 -11.33 -9.89
CA LEU A 20 34.04 -11.23 -11.26
C LEU A 20 34.44 -12.48 -12.04
N GLY A 21 33.46 -13.12 -12.67
CA GLY A 21 33.70 -14.00 -13.81
C GLY A 21 33.53 -13.18 -15.09
N GLU A 22 34.38 -13.41 -16.08
CA GLU A 22 34.11 -13.05 -17.47
C GLU A 22 33.64 -14.32 -18.19
N ASP A 23 32.61 -14.22 -19.02
CA ASP A 23 32.27 -15.30 -19.95
C ASP A 23 33.12 -15.24 -21.23
N ASP A 24 32.97 -16.24 -22.11
CA ASP A 24 33.68 -16.32 -23.40
C ASP A 24 33.36 -15.14 -24.36
N GLN A 25 32.47 -14.21 -23.98
CA GLN A 25 32.09 -13.01 -24.72
C GLN A 25 32.53 -11.72 -24.02
N GLY A 26 33.25 -11.81 -22.90
CA GLY A 26 33.73 -10.65 -22.12
C GLY A 26 32.63 -9.96 -21.29
N LYS A 27 31.48 -10.59 -21.10
CA LYS A 27 30.43 -10.07 -20.23
C LYS A 27 30.81 -10.35 -18.78
N LYS A 28 30.68 -9.33 -17.91
CA LYS A 28 30.76 -9.51 -16.46
C LYS A 28 29.59 -10.40 -16.02
N ILE A 29 29.91 -11.51 -15.35
CA ILE A 29 28.95 -12.32 -14.62
C ILE A 29 29.19 -12.10 -13.13
N ILE A 30 28.12 -11.72 -12.43
CA ILE A 30 28.09 -11.66 -10.97
C ILE A 30 28.16 -13.10 -10.45
N GLY A 31 29.31 -13.45 -9.85
CA GLY A 31 29.53 -14.79 -9.30
C GLY A 31 28.76 -14.99 -7.99
N HIS A 32 27.72 -15.83 -8.02
CA HIS A 32 27.01 -16.29 -6.82
C HIS A 32 27.80 -17.45 -6.16
N PRO A 33 28.44 -17.26 -4.99
CA PRO A 33 29.15 -18.34 -4.31
C PRO A 33 28.15 -19.36 -3.77
N PRO A 34 28.51 -20.65 -3.64
CA PRO A 34 27.66 -21.61 -2.94
C PRO A 34 27.52 -21.21 -1.47
N PHE A 35 26.29 -21.29 -0.95
CA PHE A 35 25.97 -21.13 0.46
C PHE A 35 26.82 -22.08 1.33
N LYS A 36 27.16 -21.61 2.52
CA LYS A 36 27.87 -22.36 3.55
C LYS A 36 27.22 -22.05 4.90
N PRO A 37 26.73 -23.06 5.64
CA PRO A 37 26.22 -22.85 6.98
C PRO A 37 27.26 -22.16 7.87
N TYR A 38 26.80 -21.20 8.66
CA TYR A 38 27.55 -20.59 9.74
C TYR A 38 27.28 -21.39 11.02
N PHE A 39 28.27 -21.45 11.92
CA PHE A 39 28.14 -22.17 13.19
C PHE A 39 28.54 -21.21 14.32
N PRO A 40 27.58 -20.52 14.94
CA PRO A 40 27.86 -19.60 16.03
C PRO A 40 28.35 -20.33 17.28
N LYS A 41 29.12 -19.61 18.10
CA LYS A 41 29.75 -20.11 19.33
C LYS A 41 28.84 -19.99 20.55
N ASP A 42 28.00 -18.95 20.57
CA ASP A 42 27.13 -18.59 21.70
C ASP A 42 25.76 -18.14 21.19
N PHE A 43 24.79 -19.06 21.22
CA PHE A 43 23.42 -18.88 20.75
C PHE A 43 22.45 -19.71 21.59
N VAL A 44 21.21 -19.25 21.73
CA VAL A 44 20.09 -20.02 22.28
C VAL A 44 19.21 -20.57 21.15
N PHE A 45 19.07 -19.80 20.06
CA PHE A 45 18.48 -20.26 18.80
C PHE A 45 19.30 -19.72 17.63
N PHE A 46 19.55 -20.57 16.64
CA PHE A 46 20.11 -20.16 15.36
C PHE A 46 19.51 -21.02 14.23
N GLU A 47 19.05 -20.39 13.14
CA GLU A 47 18.40 -21.07 12.01
C GLU A 47 18.79 -20.42 10.69
N GLN A 48 19.08 -21.26 9.68
CA GLN A 48 19.44 -20.90 8.31
C GLN A 48 18.72 -21.77 7.26
N PHE A 49 17.61 -22.42 7.66
CA PHE A 49 16.72 -23.23 6.83
C PHE A 49 17.43 -24.31 6.00
N THR A 50 18.45 -24.93 6.60
CA THR A 50 19.18 -26.07 6.02
C THR A 50 18.41 -27.39 6.10
N GLU A 51 17.36 -27.43 6.91
CA GLU A 51 16.48 -28.60 7.11
C GLU A 51 15.08 -28.39 6.51
N GLU A 52 14.27 -29.44 6.50
CA GLU A 52 12.89 -29.40 5.98
C GLU A 52 11.90 -28.79 7.00
N ILE A 53 10.89 -28.08 6.48
CA ILE A 53 9.81 -27.48 7.27
C ILE A 53 9.02 -28.57 8.02
N GLY A 54 8.56 -28.24 9.24
CA GLY A 54 7.89 -29.19 10.15
C GLY A 54 8.81 -29.87 11.16
N LYS A 55 10.15 -29.79 11.00
CA LYS A 55 11.12 -30.29 11.99
C LYS A 55 11.33 -29.31 13.15
N ILE A 56 11.80 -28.11 12.83
CA ILE A 56 12.04 -27.02 13.80
C ILE A 56 10.82 -26.09 13.81
N TRP A 57 10.44 -25.59 12.63
CA TRP A 57 9.31 -24.71 12.43
C TRP A 57 8.02 -25.48 12.13
N LYS A 58 7.02 -25.35 13.01
CA LYS A 58 5.67 -25.94 12.88
C LYS A 58 4.65 -24.88 12.43
N PRO A 59 4.03 -25.03 11.25
CA PRO A 59 2.89 -24.19 10.84
C PRO A 59 1.68 -24.45 11.73
N SER A 60 1.02 -23.40 12.20
CA SER A 60 -0.20 -23.50 12.99
C SER A 60 -1.43 -23.30 12.10
N ASN A 61 -2.47 -24.09 12.34
CA ASN A 61 -3.76 -24.03 11.63
C ASN A 61 -4.87 -23.49 12.54
N ALA A 62 -4.50 -22.84 13.65
CA ALA A 62 -5.42 -22.30 14.64
C ALA A 62 -6.45 -21.33 14.03
N ILE A 63 -7.51 -21.08 14.79
CA ILE A 63 -8.51 -20.07 14.46
C ILE A 63 -8.11 -18.75 15.14
N LYS A 64 -7.94 -17.69 14.34
CA LYS A 64 -7.81 -16.33 14.86
C LYS A 64 -9.16 -15.89 15.44
N THR A 65 -9.18 -15.59 16.72
CA THR A 65 -10.28 -14.95 17.43
C THR A 65 -10.25 -13.45 17.21
N GLY A 66 -11.42 -12.82 17.08
CA GLY A 66 -11.52 -11.36 16.88
C GLY A 66 -12.94 -10.87 16.62
N THR A 67 -13.10 -9.55 16.55
CA THR A 67 -14.38 -8.88 16.27
C THR A 67 -14.94 -9.17 14.89
N ASP A 68 -14.07 -9.55 13.95
CA ASP A 68 -14.37 -9.63 12.52
C ASP A 68 -14.76 -11.06 12.08
N GLY A 69 -14.86 -11.98 13.04
CA GLY A 69 -15.19 -13.39 12.86
C GLY A 69 -14.01 -14.34 13.05
N GLU A 70 -14.31 -15.64 13.00
CA GLU A 70 -13.31 -16.71 13.06
C GLU A 70 -12.55 -16.82 11.73
N LEU A 71 -11.26 -16.47 11.73
CA LEU A 71 -10.38 -16.51 10.56
C LEU A 71 -9.23 -17.50 10.78
N SER A 72 -9.19 -18.62 10.07
CA SER A 72 -8.12 -19.61 10.26
C SER A 72 -6.79 -19.20 9.60
N TYR A 73 -5.68 -19.65 10.19
CA TYR A 73 -4.33 -19.44 9.66
C TYR A 73 -4.04 -20.34 8.45
N VAL A 74 -4.68 -20.04 7.31
CA VAL A 74 -4.55 -20.79 6.03
C VAL A 74 -3.28 -20.48 5.22
N GLY A 75 -2.37 -19.71 5.81
CA GLY A 75 -1.12 -19.27 5.22
C GLY A 75 -0.16 -20.42 4.92
N LYS A 76 0.34 -20.50 3.68
CA LYS A 76 1.28 -21.53 3.24
C LYS A 76 2.72 -21.05 3.33
N TRP A 77 3.60 -21.98 3.63
CA TRP A 77 5.03 -21.77 3.82
C TRP A 77 5.85 -22.72 2.93
N SER A 78 7.02 -22.30 2.48
CA SER A 78 8.03 -23.14 1.81
C SER A 78 9.43 -22.77 2.27
N ILE A 79 10.42 -23.61 1.95
CA ILE A 79 11.85 -23.31 2.13
C ILE A 79 12.50 -23.28 0.75
N GLU A 80 12.86 -22.09 0.28
CA GLU A 80 13.22 -21.81 -1.11
C GLU A 80 14.28 -20.70 -1.25
N GLU A 81 14.95 -20.66 -2.40
CA GLU A 81 15.97 -19.65 -2.72
C GLU A 81 15.33 -18.34 -3.19
N SER A 82 16.04 -17.22 -2.97
CA SER A 82 15.66 -15.91 -3.54
C SER A 82 15.66 -15.94 -5.06
N THR A 83 14.52 -15.66 -5.69
CA THR A 83 14.39 -15.51 -7.15
C THR A 83 14.72 -14.11 -7.65
N VAL A 84 14.44 -13.08 -6.84
CA VAL A 84 14.75 -11.67 -7.12
C VAL A 84 16.06 -11.29 -6.44
N LEU A 85 17.00 -10.73 -7.22
CA LEU A 85 18.35 -10.38 -6.80
C LEU A 85 19.01 -11.48 -5.94
N PRO A 86 19.19 -12.72 -6.43
CA PRO A 86 19.72 -13.85 -5.64
C PRO A 86 21.04 -13.53 -4.91
N GLY A 87 21.15 -14.02 -3.67
CA GLY A 87 22.34 -13.87 -2.82
C GLY A 87 23.40 -14.94 -3.11
N PHE A 88 23.66 -15.81 -2.14
CA PHE A 88 24.42 -17.04 -2.38
C PHE A 88 23.57 -18.06 -3.16
N LYS A 89 24.21 -19.10 -3.72
CA LYS A 89 23.54 -20.20 -4.41
C LYS A 89 23.23 -21.35 -3.45
N ASN A 90 22.04 -21.95 -3.54
CA ASN A 90 21.46 -22.89 -2.56
C ASN A 90 21.16 -22.23 -1.19
N ASP A 91 21.02 -20.90 -1.17
CA ASP A 91 20.75 -20.05 0.00
C ASP A 91 19.24 -19.95 0.19
N LYS A 92 18.69 -20.72 1.14
CA LYS A 92 17.25 -20.87 1.31
C LYS A 92 16.78 -20.14 2.55
N GLY A 93 15.59 -19.54 2.47
CA GLY A 93 14.88 -19.03 3.62
C GLY A 93 13.43 -19.52 3.67
N LEU A 94 12.77 -19.23 4.78
CA LEU A 94 11.35 -19.49 4.99
C LEU A 94 10.52 -18.47 4.21
N ALA A 95 9.82 -18.92 3.18
CA ALA A 95 9.03 -18.07 2.30
C ALA A 95 7.52 -18.14 2.61
N VAL A 96 6.89 -16.97 2.62
CA VAL A 96 5.43 -16.78 2.76
C VAL A 96 4.77 -16.98 1.39
N LYS A 97 3.86 -17.94 1.21
CA LYS A 97 3.39 -18.34 -0.13
C LYS A 97 1.92 -18.05 -0.46
N SER A 98 1.04 -17.87 0.53
CA SER A 98 -0.35 -17.46 0.27
C SER A 98 -0.44 -15.92 0.19
N PRO A 99 -0.93 -15.30 -0.91
CA PRO A 99 -1.30 -13.89 -0.88
C PRO A 99 -2.61 -13.69 -0.11
N ALA A 100 -2.80 -12.48 0.42
CA ALA A 100 -4.01 -12.03 1.15
C ALA A 100 -4.48 -12.95 2.30
N ALA A 101 -3.54 -13.56 3.04
CA ALA A 101 -3.85 -14.59 4.04
C ALA A 101 -3.17 -14.35 5.41
N HIS A 102 -3.81 -14.88 6.46
CA HIS A 102 -3.21 -15.01 7.79
C HIS A 102 -2.26 -16.20 7.82
N HIS A 103 -1.03 -15.99 8.29
CA HIS A 103 0.01 -17.00 8.43
C HIS A 103 0.44 -17.10 9.89
N ALA A 104 0.54 -18.32 10.42
CA ALA A 104 1.14 -18.60 11.72
C ALA A 104 2.14 -19.77 11.59
N ILE A 105 3.34 -19.59 12.15
CA ILE A 105 4.38 -20.63 12.26
C ILE A 105 5.23 -20.34 13.49
N SER A 106 5.69 -21.37 14.19
CA SER A 106 6.59 -21.20 15.34
C SER A 106 7.67 -22.27 15.43
N ALA A 107 8.80 -21.91 16.02
CA ALA A 107 9.89 -22.79 16.39
C ALA A 107 10.06 -22.74 17.91
N ILE A 108 9.83 -23.88 18.57
CA ILE A 108 9.98 -24.03 20.02
C ILE A 108 11.48 -24.13 20.35
N LEU A 109 11.92 -23.42 21.39
CA LEU A 109 13.32 -23.42 21.82
C LEU A 109 13.65 -24.77 22.51
N PRO A 110 14.90 -25.29 22.38
CA PRO A 110 15.31 -26.51 23.08
C PRO A 110 15.21 -26.39 24.61
N GLU A 111 15.49 -25.20 25.14
CA GLU A 111 15.30 -24.82 26.54
C GLU A 111 14.76 -23.36 26.59
N PRO A 112 13.88 -22.99 27.54
CA PRO A 112 13.37 -21.63 27.65
C PRO A 112 14.48 -20.59 27.94
N LEU A 113 14.48 -19.48 27.20
CA LEU A 113 15.44 -18.39 27.40
C LEU A 113 15.03 -17.52 28.58
N ASP A 114 15.82 -17.52 29.65
CA ASP A 114 15.76 -16.53 30.73
C ASP A 114 16.72 -15.35 30.45
N ASN A 115 16.18 -14.14 30.35
CA ASN A 115 16.94 -12.92 30.09
C ASN A 115 17.32 -12.12 31.35
N LYS A 116 16.92 -12.56 32.55
CA LYS A 116 17.10 -11.78 33.78
C LYS A 116 18.55 -11.42 34.05
N GLY A 117 18.82 -10.12 34.22
CA GLY A 117 20.18 -9.61 34.41
C GLY A 117 21.12 -9.87 33.23
N LYS A 118 20.60 -9.96 32.00
CA LYS A 118 21.37 -10.16 30.78
C LYS A 118 20.92 -9.21 29.67
N THR A 119 21.77 -9.08 28.66
CA THR A 119 21.37 -8.49 27.37
C THR A 119 20.60 -9.53 26.54
N LEU A 120 19.47 -9.14 25.95
CA LEU A 120 18.79 -9.88 24.89
C LEU A 120 19.28 -9.37 23.53
N VAL A 121 19.59 -10.28 22.63
CA VAL A 121 19.88 -9.97 21.22
C VAL A 121 19.01 -10.85 20.34
N VAL A 122 18.22 -10.20 19.47
CA VAL A 122 17.35 -10.82 18.48
C VAL A 122 17.77 -10.31 17.11
N GLN A 123 18.05 -11.20 16.16
CA GLN A 123 18.45 -10.79 14.82
C GLN A 123 17.86 -11.74 13.77
N TYR A 124 17.43 -11.20 12.63
CA TYR A 124 17.01 -12.00 11.48
C TYR A 124 17.03 -11.17 10.18
N GLU A 125 17.04 -11.85 9.04
CA GLU A 125 16.98 -11.26 7.72
C GLU A 125 15.55 -11.31 7.16
N VAL A 126 15.11 -10.25 6.49
CA VAL A 126 13.86 -10.18 5.72
C VAL A 126 14.15 -9.70 4.31
N LYS A 127 13.56 -10.36 3.30
CA LYS A 127 13.62 -9.95 1.90
C LYS A 127 12.23 -9.92 1.28
N PHE A 128 11.90 -8.80 0.64
CA PHE A 128 10.67 -8.63 -0.12
C PHE A 128 10.96 -8.87 -1.61
N GLN A 129 10.58 -10.05 -2.14
CA GLN A 129 10.76 -10.33 -3.58
C GLN A 129 9.78 -9.55 -4.48
N LYS A 130 8.78 -8.88 -3.88
CA LYS A 130 7.77 -8.05 -4.56
C LYS A 130 7.63 -6.71 -3.82
N VAL A 131 7.09 -5.71 -4.50
CA VAL A 131 6.76 -4.42 -3.87
C VAL A 131 5.76 -4.67 -2.73
N HIS A 132 6.17 -4.32 -1.51
CA HIS A 132 5.41 -4.63 -0.29
C HIS A 132 4.44 -3.49 0.05
N GLU A 133 3.14 -3.71 -0.22
CA GLU A 133 2.10 -2.69 -0.12
C GLU A 133 1.40 -2.74 1.25
N CYS A 134 1.02 -3.95 1.69
CA CYS A 134 0.42 -4.17 2.99
C CYS A 134 0.68 -5.60 3.52
N GLY A 135 1.37 -5.67 4.66
CA GLY A 135 1.56 -6.88 5.45
C GLY A 135 2.64 -6.72 6.53
N GLY A 136 2.59 -7.59 7.54
CA GLY A 136 3.65 -7.72 8.54
C GLY A 136 4.78 -8.62 8.07
N ALA A 137 6.02 -8.31 8.49
CA ALA A 137 7.15 -9.24 8.45
C ALA A 137 7.96 -9.19 9.77
N TYR A 138 7.24 -8.99 10.87
CA TYR A 138 7.72 -9.03 12.25
C TYR A 138 7.66 -10.44 12.84
N ILE A 139 8.41 -10.64 13.93
CA ILE A 139 8.40 -11.86 14.75
C ILE A 139 7.94 -11.56 16.18
N LYS A 140 7.47 -12.61 16.86
CA LYS A 140 7.09 -12.60 18.28
C LYS A 140 7.99 -13.58 19.05
N LEU A 141 8.52 -13.16 20.19
CA LEU A 141 9.16 -14.04 21.16
C LEU A 141 8.09 -14.49 22.16
N LEU A 142 7.67 -15.75 22.02
CA LEU A 142 6.53 -16.32 22.74
C LEU A 142 6.93 -16.69 24.16
N SER A 143 6.08 -16.39 25.15
CA SER A 143 6.32 -16.74 26.55
C SER A 143 6.37 -18.26 26.71
N ASP A 144 7.21 -18.77 27.60
CA ASP A 144 7.17 -20.18 27.99
C ASP A 144 5.89 -20.46 28.78
N SER A 145 5.00 -21.26 28.20
CA SER A 145 3.70 -21.62 28.80
C SER A 145 3.27 -23.01 28.33
N ASP A 146 2.29 -23.61 29.00
CA ASP A 146 1.80 -24.93 28.62
C ASP A 146 0.90 -24.88 27.37
N GLU A 147 0.26 -23.75 27.09
CA GLU A 147 -0.49 -23.51 25.84
C GLU A 147 0.45 -23.53 24.63
N LEU A 148 1.62 -22.88 24.72
CA LEU A 148 2.65 -22.91 23.67
C LEU A 148 3.11 -24.34 23.35
N ARG A 149 3.10 -25.23 24.36
CA ARG A 149 3.46 -26.65 24.23
C ARG A 149 2.32 -27.53 23.71
N SER A 150 1.09 -27.01 23.59
CA SER A 150 -0.07 -27.71 23.02
C SER A 150 -0.23 -27.59 21.49
N GLU A 151 0.82 -27.11 20.81
CA GLU A 151 0.99 -27.08 19.34
C GLU A 151 0.18 -26.05 18.54
N GLU A 152 -0.78 -25.33 19.13
CA GLU A 152 -1.49 -24.24 18.45
C GLU A 152 -0.95 -22.84 18.81
N PHE A 153 -0.58 -22.08 17.78
CA PHE A 153 -0.07 -20.71 17.86
C PHE A 153 -1.02 -19.75 17.12
N SER A 154 -1.39 -18.65 17.77
CA SER A 154 -2.38 -17.67 17.31
C SER A 154 -2.01 -16.23 17.71
N ASN A 155 -2.92 -15.29 17.43
CA ASN A 155 -2.89 -13.92 17.93
C ASN A 155 -2.96 -13.81 19.46
N GLU A 156 -3.61 -14.75 20.15
CA GLU A 156 -3.78 -14.74 21.61
C GLU A 156 -2.57 -15.29 22.37
N THR A 157 -1.76 -16.13 21.72
CA THR A 157 -0.61 -16.80 22.36
C THR A 157 0.28 -15.79 23.11
N PRO A 158 0.52 -15.97 24.42
CA PRO A 158 1.34 -15.06 25.21
C PRO A 158 2.74 -14.86 24.60
N TYR A 159 3.18 -13.61 24.58
CA TYR A 159 4.48 -13.23 24.03
C TYR A 159 5.10 -12.12 24.88
N GLN A 160 6.43 -12.06 24.94
CA GLN A 160 7.19 -11.06 25.69
C GLN A 160 7.57 -9.86 24.82
N VAL A 161 8.01 -10.12 23.58
CA VAL A 161 8.44 -9.10 22.61
C VAL A 161 7.83 -9.36 21.24
N MET A 162 7.35 -8.31 20.57
CA MET A 162 7.13 -8.31 19.11
C MET A 162 8.11 -7.32 18.47
N PHE A 163 8.82 -7.76 17.43
CA PHE A 163 9.86 -6.97 16.78
C PHE A 163 9.88 -7.19 15.26
N GLY A 164 10.00 -6.11 14.49
CA GLY A 164 10.30 -6.18 13.06
C GLY A 164 9.44 -5.29 12.16
N PRO A 165 9.67 -5.32 10.84
CA PRO A 165 9.01 -4.44 9.88
C PRO A 165 7.52 -4.75 9.70
N ASP A 166 6.73 -3.68 9.59
CA ASP A 166 5.31 -3.69 9.25
C ASP A 166 4.95 -2.49 8.38
N LYS A 167 4.10 -2.73 7.39
CA LYS A 167 3.72 -1.77 6.36
C LYS A 167 2.27 -2.03 6.02
N CYS A 168 1.40 -1.03 6.08
CA CYS A 168 0.10 -1.11 5.42
C CYS A 168 -0.45 0.28 5.07
N GLY A 169 -0.90 0.44 3.82
CA GLY A 169 -1.38 1.73 3.33
C GLY A 169 -0.30 2.81 3.49
N SER A 170 -0.63 3.90 4.19
CA SER A 170 0.29 4.99 4.55
C SER A 170 1.22 4.68 5.73
N THR A 171 0.93 3.64 6.52
CA THR A 171 1.75 3.29 7.70
C THR A 171 2.97 2.47 7.28
N ASN A 172 4.17 2.86 7.74
CA ASN A 172 5.42 2.11 7.58
C ASN A 172 6.21 2.26 8.89
N LYS A 173 6.48 1.16 9.60
CA LYS A 173 7.19 1.15 10.88
C LYS A 173 7.91 -0.17 11.13
N ILE A 174 8.92 -0.12 11.98
CA ILE A 174 9.48 -1.29 12.65
C ILE A 174 8.84 -1.34 14.04
N HIS A 175 7.99 -2.34 14.28
CA HIS A 175 7.45 -2.56 15.61
C HIS A 175 8.57 -2.92 16.57
N PHE A 176 8.44 -2.40 17.79
CA PHE A 176 9.09 -2.91 18.98
C PHE A 176 8.06 -2.78 20.09
N ILE A 177 7.51 -3.90 20.54
CA ILE A 177 6.47 -3.98 21.55
C ILE A 177 6.98 -4.91 22.65
N ILE A 178 6.91 -4.47 23.91
CA ILE A 178 7.16 -5.32 25.08
C ILE A 178 5.83 -5.51 25.81
N ARG A 179 5.48 -6.74 26.20
CA ARG A 179 4.38 -6.97 27.14
C ARG A 179 4.90 -6.97 28.56
N ARG A 180 4.31 -6.15 29.44
CA ARG A 180 4.60 -6.15 30.89
C ARG A 180 3.34 -6.48 31.67
N LYS A 181 3.50 -7.24 32.75
CA LYS A 181 2.43 -7.62 33.66
C LYS A 181 2.30 -6.58 34.76
N ASN A 182 1.10 -6.06 35.00
CA ASN A 182 0.84 -5.25 36.17
C ASN A 182 0.79 -6.19 37.41
N PRO A 183 1.66 -6.03 38.43
CA PRO A 183 1.69 -6.90 39.59
C PRO A 183 0.52 -6.68 40.56
N ILE A 184 -0.26 -5.60 40.40
CA ILE A 184 -1.42 -5.27 41.25
C ILE A 184 -2.70 -5.85 40.66
N THR A 185 -2.94 -5.68 39.35
CA THR A 185 -4.16 -6.17 38.69
C THR A 185 -3.99 -7.59 38.13
N GLY A 186 -2.77 -7.98 37.76
CA GLY A 186 -2.44 -9.26 37.13
C GLY A 186 -2.44 -9.25 35.60
N ASP A 187 -2.94 -8.18 34.98
CA ASP A 187 -3.11 -8.05 33.53
C ASP A 187 -1.79 -7.82 32.79
N TYR A 188 -1.73 -8.21 31.51
CA TYR A 188 -0.61 -7.91 30.62
C TYR A 188 -0.98 -6.75 29.69
N GLU A 189 -0.17 -5.69 29.71
CA GLU A 189 -0.31 -4.53 28.83
C GLU A 189 0.78 -4.54 27.74
N GLU A 190 0.40 -4.24 26.50
CA GLU A 190 1.35 -4.01 25.40
C GLU A 190 1.92 -2.60 25.48
N LYS A 191 3.24 -2.49 25.64
CA LYS A 191 3.99 -1.24 25.63
C LYS A 191 4.60 -1.09 24.23
N HIS A 192 4.09 -0.17 23.40
CA HIS A 192 4.53 0.04 22.01
C HIS A 192 5.63 1.10 21.94
N LEU A 193 6.67 0.91 21.12
CA LEU A 193 7.69 1.95 20.88
C LEU A 193 7.06 3.22 20.29
N ASN A 194 7.27 4.35 20.96
CA ASN A 194 6.84 5.67 20.48
C ASN A 194 7.78 6.20 19.39
N ASN A 195 7.19 6.80 18.34
CA ASN A 195 7.89 7.21 17.11
C ASN A 195 8.82 6.11 16.57
N PRO A 196 8.26 4.96 16.13
CA PRO A 196 9.05 3.87 15.56
C PRO A 196 9.63 4.26 14.19
N PRO A 197 10.87 3.85 13.87
CA PRO A 197 11.48 4.15 12.58
C PRO A 197 10.80 3.36 11.44
N PRO A 198 10.81 3.86 10.20
CA PRO A 198 10.24 3.15 9.04
C PRO A 198 11.04 1.91 8.67
N ALA A 199 10.37 0.89 8.12
CA ALA A 199 11.01 -0.28 7.53
C ALA A 199 11.60 0.01 6.14
N LEU A 200 12.61 -0.78 5.76
CA LEU A 200 13.17 -0.78 4.41
C LEU A 200 12.35 -1.72 3.51
N LEU A 201 11.78 -1.16 2.45
CA LEU A 201 10.85 -1.84 1.53
C LEU A 201 11.45 -1.97 0.11
N ASN A 202 12.73 -2.35 0.04
CA ASN A 202 13.47 -2.57 -1.22
C ASN A 202 13.49 -4.07 -1.61
N ARG A 203 14.06 -4.38 -2.78
CA ARG A 203 14.22 -5.75 -3.31
C ARG A 203 15.38 -6.54 -2.66
N LEU A 204 16.20 -5.87 -1.86
CA LEU A 204 17.36 -6.43 -1.19
C LEU A 204 16.95 -7.21 0.07
N THR A 205 17.82 -8.11 0.53
CA THR A 205 17.75 -8.61 1.91
C THR A 205 18.08 -7.46 2.86
N ASN A 206 17.37 -7.39 4.00
CA ASN A 206 17.67 -6.46 5.07
C ASN A 206 17.77 -7.20 6.41
N LEU A 207 18.82 -6.92 7.18
CA LEU A 207 19.09 -7.49 8.49
C LEU A 207 18.47 -6.61 9.57
N TYR A 208 17.53 -7.13 10.35
CA TYR A 208 16.90 -6.46 11.47
C TYR A 208 17.46 -7.00 12.80
N THR A 209 17.99 -6.13 13.65
CA THR A 209 18.54 -6.49 14.97
C THR A 209 17.85 -5.68 16.07
N LEU A 210 17.39 -6.34 17.13
CA LEU A 210 16.99 -5.73 18.38
C LEU A 210 17.98 -6.13 19.47
N VAL A 211 18.44 -5.15 20.24
CA VAL A 211 19.22 -5.35 21.46
C VAL A 211 18.47 -4.71 22.62
N ILE A 212 18.25 -5.45 23.71
CA ILE A 212 17.75 -4.92 24.99
C ILE A 212 18.80 -5.25 26.05
N LYS A 213 19.33 -4.26 26.75
CA LYS A 213 20.47 -4.42 27.67
C LYS A 213 20.02 -4.48 29.12
N GLU A 214 20.85 -5.11 29.96
CA GLU A 214 20.73 -5.14 31.43
C GLU A 214 20.64 -3.74 32.08
N ASN A 215 21.18 -2.69 31.43
CA ASN A 215 21.10 -1.30 31.90
C ASN A 215 19.84 -0.56 31.41
N GLN A 216 18.83 -1.29 30.94
CA GLN A 216 17.55 -0.80 30.42
C GLN A 216 17.63 -0.02 29.09
N ASP A 217 18.82 0.15 28.50
CA ASP A 217 18.97 0.68 27.14
C ASP A 217 18.48 -0.34 26.10
N PHE A 218 17.88 0.14 25.01
CA PHE A 218 17.63 -0.66 23.82
C PHE A 218 18.27 -0.04 22.57
N GLU A 219 18.56 -0.87 21.57
CA GLU A 219 18.98 -0.46 20.23
C GLU A 219 18.22 -1.27 19.18
N ILE A 220 17.57 -0.58 18.24
CA ILE A 220 17.10 -1.16 16.98
C ILE A 220 18.15 -0.82 15.91
N ARG A 221 18.64 -1.86 15.25
CA ARG A 221 19.59 -1.75 14.14
C ARG A 221 18.99 -2.33 12.87
N VAL A 222 19.28 -1.70 11.74
CA VAL A 222 18.96 -2.23 10.40
C VAL A 222 20.21 -2.19 9.54
N ASN A 223 20.49 -3.30 8.87
CA ASN A 223 21.71 -3.51 8.09
C ASN A 223 22.98 -3.18 8.89
N GLY A 224 22.95 -3.49 10.20
CA GLY A 224 24.00 -3.20 11.17
C GLY A 224 24.06 -1.77 11.71
N GLN A 225 23.32 -0.81 11.15
CA GLN A 225 23.33 0.60 11.58
C GLN A 225 22.27 0.82 12.67
N ILE A 226 22.62 1.49 13.78
CA ILE A 226 21.65 1.85 14.83
C ILE A 226 20.72 2.94 14.28
N ILE A 227 19.44 2.64 14.13
CA ILE A 227 18.42 3.58 13.59
C ILE A 227 17.52 4.17 14.68
N ARG A 228 17.38 3.49 15.82
CA ARG A 228 16.68 3.97 17.01
C ARG A 228 17.33 3.40 18.26
N ALA A 229 17.44 4.22 19.29
CA ALA A 229 17.86 3.82 20.64
C ALA A 229 17.16 4.71 21.67
N GLY A 230 17.24 4.31 22.94
CA GLY A 230 16.73 5.02 24.12
C GLY A 230 16.82 4.12 25.36
N ASN A 231 16.31 4.58 26.50
CA ASN A 231 16.15 3.73 27.69
C ASN A 231 14.68 3.37 27.90
N LEU A 232 14.40 2.14 28.34
CA LEU A 232 13.03 1.67 28.58
C LEU A 232 12.35 2.37 29.77
N LEU A 233 13.13 2.96 30.68
CA LEU A 233 12.61 3.73 31.82
C LEU A 233 12.27 5.19 31.46
N ASP A 234 12.67 5.68 30.27
CA ASP A 234 12.41 7.06 29.86
C ASP A 234 10.91 7.27 29.55
N ASP A 235 10.29 8.25 30.22
CA ASP A 235 8.93 8.68 29.89
C ASP A 235 8.81 9.09 28.43
N ASN A 236 7.74 8.66 27.77
CA ASN A 236 7.45 8.83 26.34
C ASN A 236 8.33 8.02 25.36
N VAL A 237 9.24 7.13 25.81
CA VAL A 237 9.90 6.17 24.90
C VAL A 237 8.94 5.05 24.51
N MET A 238 8.17 4.53 25.47
CA MET A 238 7.11 3.55 25.25
C MET A 238 5.74 4.21 25.39
N ALA A 239 4.73 3.69 24.69
CA ALA A 239 3.35 4.13 24.68
C ALA A 239 2.42 2.93 24.96
N PRO A 240 1.74 2.89 26.13
CA PRO A 240 1.98 3.75 27.30
C PRO A 240 3.40 3.55 27.88
N SER A 241 3.85 4.47 28.75
CA SER A 241 5.11 4.32 29.50
C SER A 241 5.17 2.96 30.19
N ILE A 242 6.37 2.38 30.38
CA ILE A 242 6.57 1.12 31.13
C ILE A 242 5.88 1.21 32.49
N ASN A 243 6.23 2.24 33.26
CA ASN A 243 5.59 2.55 34.52
C ASN A 243 4.26 3.28 34.26
N PRO A 244 3.14 2.85 34.88
CA PRO A 244 1.88 3.59 34.81
C PRO A 244 2.02 4.98 35.48
N PRO A 245 1.17 5.95 35.14
CA PRO A 245 1.23 7.28 35.75
C PRO A 245 0.96 7.21 37.26
N ARG A 246 1.67 8.02 38.05
CA ARG A 246 1.50 8.11 39.52
C ARG A 246 0.13 8.66 39.93
N GLU A 247 -0.47 9.48 39.08
CA GLU A 247 -1.78 10.09 39.28
C GLU A 247 -2.64 9.91 38.02
N ILE A 248 -3.94 9.69 38.22
CA ILE A 248 -4.96 9.57 37.18
C ILE A 248 -6.05 10.62 37.41
N ASP A 249 -6.85 10.89 36.38
CA ASP A 249 -8.07 11.68 36.54
C ASP A 249 -9.10 10.92 37.39
N ASP A 250 -9.78 11.61 38.30
CA ASP A 250 -10.87 11.02 39.07
C ASP A 250 -12.15 10.96 38.23
N GLU A 251 -12.53 9.75 37.81
CA GLU A 251 -13.77 9.49 37.06
C GLU A 251 -15.05 9.90 37.80
N ASN A 252 -14.97 10.13 39.12
CA ASN A 252 -16.09 10.59 39.96
C ASN A 252 -16.14 12.13 40.08
N ASP A 253 -15.10 12.84 39.64
CA ASP A 253 -15.09 14.30 39.61
C ASP A 253 -15.80 14.82 38.36
N THR A 254 -16.62 15.85 38.52
CA THR A 254 -17.53 16.32 37.48
C THR A 254 -17.55 17.83 37.44
N LYS A 255 -17.60 18.40 36.22
CA LYS A 255 -17.57 19.84 36.00
C LYS A 255 -18.65 20.55 36.85
N PRO A 256 -18.26 21.42 37.80
CA PRO A 256 -19.22 22.20 38.58
C PRO A 256 -20.12 23.06 37.70
N SER A 257 -21.38 23.24 38.07
CA SER A 257 -22.33 24.05 37.30
C SER A 257 -22.02 25.55 37.31
N ASP A 258 -21.18 26.01 38.25
CA ASP A 258 -20.59 27.36 38.26
C ASP A 258 -19.26 27.45 37.49
N TRP A 259 -18.76 26.36 36.89
CA TRP A 259 -17.50 26.39 36.14
C TRP A 259 -17.69 26.95 34.72
N VAL A 260 -17.25 28.19 34.55
CA VAL A 260 -17.32 28.93 33.29
C VAL A 260 -16.03 28.74 32.49
N ASP A 261 -16.11 27.95 31.42
CA ASP A 261 -15.04 27.64 30.47
C ASP A 261 -15.25 28.27 29.08
N ASN A 262 -16.32 29.05 28.90
CA ASN A 262 -16.50 29.90 27.72
C ASN A 262 -15.55 31.10 27.81
N VAL A 263 -14.50 31.12 26.98
CA VAL A 263 -13.49 32.20 26.91
C VAL A 263 -14.13 33.57 26.62
N SER A 264 -15.23 33.59 25.86
CA SER A 264 -15.89 34.81 25.40
C SER A 264 -17.41 34.69 25.50
N ILE A 265 -18.07 35.82 25.71
CA ILE A 265 -19.52 35.97 25.75
C ILE A 265 -19.98 37.12 24.84
N PRO A 266 -21.23 37.13 24.36
CA PRO A 266 -21.77 38.27 23.62
C PRO A 266 -21.84 39.52 24.52
N ASP A 267 -21.40 40.67 24.02
CA ASP A 267 -21.30 41.94 24.74
C ASP A 267 -22.68 42.39 25.25
N PRO A 268 -22.95 42.37 26.57
CA PRO A 268 -24.24 42.77 27.11
C PRO A 268 -24.54 44.27 26.95
N SER A 269 -23.54 45.09 26.65
CA SER A 269 -23.72 46.52 26.36
C SER A 269 -24.17 46.81 24.92
N GLN A 270 -23.99 45.84 24.02
CA GLN A 270 -24.34 45.93 22.60
C GLN A 270 -25.32 44.82 22.18
N SER A 271 -26.34 44.56 23.02
CA SER A 271 -27.32 43.49 22.82
C SER A 271 -28.38 43.77 21.73
N THR A 272 -28.30 44.90 21.02
CA THR A 272 -29.26 45.32 19.98
C THR A 272 -28.52 45.89 18.77
N LYS A 273 -28.99 45.57 17.56
CA LYS A 273 -28.47 46.16 16.32
C LYS A 273 -28.54 47.70 16.36
N PRO A 274 -27.44 48.43 16.10
CA PRO A 274 -27.45 49.89 16.00
C PRO A 274 -28.37 50.41 14.89
N GLU A 275 -28.99 51.57 15.10
CA GLU A 275 -29.89 52.21 14.12
C GLU A 275 -29.17 52.63 12.83
N ASP A 276 -27.84 52.83 12.87
CA ASP A 276 -27.01 53.12 11.69
C ASP A 276 -26.55 51.86 10.94
N TRP A 277 -26.94 50.66 11.38
CA TRP A 277 -26.59 49.39 10.74
C TRP A 277 -27.70 48.90 9.80
N ASP A 278 -27.65 49.43 8.58
CA ASP A 278 -28.41 48.90 7.44
C ASP A 278 -27.83 47.54 7.02
N GLU A 279 -28.71 46.57 6.77
CA GLU A 279 -28.38 45.20 6.34
C GLU A 279 -28.87 44.90 4.92
N ASP A 280 -29.69 45.79 4.34
CA ASP A 280 -30.29 45.67 3.00
C ASP A 280 -29.47 46.46 1.95
N GLU A 281 -28.58 47.36 2.37
CA GLU A 281 -27.53 47.94 1.51
C GLU A 281 -26.70 46.82 0.83
N PRO A 282 -26.49 46.86 -0.50
CA PRO A 282 -25.78 45.80 -1.22
C PRO A 282 -24.25 45.89 -1.04
N ALA A 283 -23.56 44.75 -1.11
CA ALA A 283 -22.10 44.69 -0.93
C ALA A 283 -21.31 45.45 -2.00
N GLN A 284 -21.87 45.55 -3.20
CA GLN A 284 -21.35 46.33 -4.32
C GLN A 284 -22.45 47.21 -4.91
N ILE A 285 -22.05 48.32 -5.50
CA ILE A 285 -22.90 49.25 -6.26
C ILE A 285 -22.21 49.56 -7.60
N PRO A 286 -22.97 49.89 -8.67
CA PRO A 286 -22.37 50.39 -9.91
C PRO A 286 -21.58 51.68 -9.63
N ASP A 287 -20.40 51.79 -10.23
CA ASP A 287 -19.52 52.94 -10.07
C ASP A 287 -20.16 54.24 -10.60
N PRO A 288 -20.39 55.26 -9.75
CA PRO A 288 -20.98 56.53 -10.18
C PRO A 288 -20.01 57.46 -10.92
N GLU A 289 -18.70 57.16 -10.93
CA GLU A 289 -17.68 57.91 -11.67
C GLU A 289 -17.29 57.21 -12.99
N ALA A 290 -17.73 55.97 -13.21
CA ALA A 290 -17.46 55.25 -14.46
C ALA A 290 -18.27 55.81 -15.63
N ILE A 291 -17.56 56.12 -16.71
CA ILE A 291 -18.13 56.59 -17.98
C ILE A 291 -18.00 55.46 -19.01
N LYS A 292 -19.06 55.20 -19.78
CA LYS A 292 -19.03 54.25 -20.90
C LYS A 292 -17.96 54.65 -21.92
N PRO A 293 -17.05 53.75 -22.35
CA PRO A 293 -16.09 54.03 -23.41
C PRO A 293 -16.75 54.42 -24.74
N GLU A 294 -16.18 55.37 -25.47
CA GLU A 294 -16.73 55.87 -26.76
C GLU A 294 -16.72 54.81 -27.88
N ASP A 295 -15.90 53.77 -27.73
CA ASP A 295 -15.69 52.66 -28.65
C ASP A 295 -16.54 51.41 -28.35
N TRP A 296 -17.32 51.40 -27.26
CA TRP A 296 -18.10 50.24 -26.82
C TRP A 296 -19.31 49.94 -27.72
N LYS A 297 -19.37 48.71 -28.26
CA LYS A 297 -20.38 48.22 -29.22
C LYS A 297 -21.58 47.57 -28.51
N GLU A 298 -22.63 48.35 -28.22
CA GLU A 298 -23.87 47.78 -27.63
C GLU A 298 -24.70 46.90 -28.58
N ASP A 299 -24.62 47.14 -29.89
CA ASP A 299 -25.37 46.40 -30.92
C ASP A 299 -24.69 45.08 -31.36
N VAL A 300 -23.66 44.63 -30.63
CA VAL A 300 -22.89 43.41 -30.90
C VAL A 300 -22.84 42.56 -29.64
N ASP A 301 -23.22 41.29 -29.74
CA ASP A 301 -23.20 40.37 -28.59
C ASP A 301 -21.77 40.03 -28.15
N GLU A 302 -21.56 39.99 -26.82
CA GLU A 302 -20.26 39.68 -26.19
C GLU A 302 -19.80 38.25 -26.47
N TYR A 303 -20.75 37.34 -26.65
CA TYR A 303 -20.54 35.94 -27.00
C TYR A 303 -21.31 35.59 -28.28
N ILE A 304 -20.75 34.67 -29.07
CA ILE A 304 -21.38 34.12 -30.28
C ILE A 304 -21.33 32.59 -30.24
N PRO A 305 -22.28 31.88 -30.86
CA PRO A 305 -22.18 30.42 -31.03
C PRO A 305 -20.91 30.07 -31.82
N ASP A 306 -20.16 29.08 -31.35
CA ASP A 306 -18.91 28.64 -31.97
C ASP A 306 -19.13 28.15 -33.42
N PRO A 307 -18.52 28.81 -34.43
CA PRO A 307 -18.68 28.41 -35.83
C PRO A 307 -17.89 27.15 -36.22
N GLU A 308 -17.00 26.65 -35.36
CA GLU A 308 -16.22 25.41 -35.58
C GLU A 308 -16.76 24.22 -34.76
N ALA A 309 -17.83 24.40 -33.97
CA ALA A 309 -18.44 23.34 -33.18
C ALA A 309 -19.29 22.36 -34.03
N GLU A 310 -18.76 21.17 -34.25
CA GLU A 310 -19.48 20.05 -34.86
C GLU A 310 -20.35 19.29 -33.84
N ILE A 311 -21.46 18.69 -34.31
CA ILE A 311 -22.34 17.84 -33.50
C ILE A 311 -21.65 16.48 -33.27
N PRO A 312 -21.54 15.98 -32.02
CA PRO A 312 -20.94 14.67 -31.74
C PRO A 312 -21.65 13.50 -32.45
N GLU A 313 -20.90 12.48 -32.87
CA GLU A 313 -21.44 11.29 -33.56
C GLU A 313 -22.43 10.47 -32.71
N ASP A 314 -22.44 10.67 -31.39
CA ASP A 314 -23.29 9.98 -30.41
C ASP A 314 -24.46 10.83 -29.86
N TRP A 315 -24.68 12.05 -30.38
CA TRP A 315 -25.77 12.94 -29.95
C TRP A 315 -27.13 12.54 -30.57
N ASP A 316 -28.14 12.24 -29.75
CA ASP A 316 -29.48 11.89 -30.23
C ASP A 316 -30.49 13.04 -30.04
N THR A 317 -31.01 13.59 -31.15
CA THR A 317 -31.94 14.73 -31.10
C THR A 317 -33.32 14.40 -30.50
N GLU A 318 -33.71 13.12 -30.36
CA GLU A 318 -34.97 12.71 -29.72
C GLU A 318 -34.83 12.50 -28.20
N GLU A 319 -33.65 12.13 -27.69
CA GLU A 319 -33.38 11.94 -26.24
C GLU A 319 -32.61 13.12 -25.61
N ASP A 320 -31.59 13.69 -26.28
CA ASP A 320 -30.75 14.80 -25.80
C ASP A 320 -31.26 16.19 -26.25
N GLY A 321 -31.98 16.24 -27.38
CA GLY A 321 -32.61 17.46 -27.94
C GLY A 321 -31.81 18.17 -29.04
N GLU A 322 -32.27 19.35 -29.47
CA GLU A 322 -31.58 20.16 -30.49
C GLU A 322 -30.22 20.64 -29.97
N PHE A 323 -29.14 20.33 -30.70
CA PHE A 323 -27.78 20.74 -30.35
C PHE A 323 -27.64 22.27 -30.45
N VAL A 324 -27.28 22.89 -29.33
CA VAL A 324 -26.92 24.31 -29.25
C VAL A 324 -25.39 24.38 -29.19
N PRO A 325 -24.72 25.08 -30.12
CA PRO A 325 -23.27 25.23 -30.07
C PRO A 325 -22.82 25.93 -28.77
N PRO A 326 -21.63 25.61 -28.24
CA PRO A 326 -21.08 26.37 -27.12
C PRO A 326 -20.87 27.84 -27.52
N GLU A 327 -21.09 28.75 -26.58
CA GLU A 327 -20.88 30.18 -26.80
C GLU A 327 -19.41 30.54 -26.53
N ILE A 328 -18.75 31.15 -27.52
CA ILE A 328 -17.36 31.64 -27.43
C ILE A 328 -17.34 33.17 -27.35
N PRO A 329 -16.33 33.78 -26.69
CA PRO A 329 -16.15 35.23 -26.69
C PRO A 329 -16.00 35.74 -28.13
N ASN A 330 -16.78 36.76 -28.49
CA ASN A 330 -16.82 37.30 -29.84
C ASN A 330 -15.49 37.99 -30.21
N PRO A 331 -14.76 37.56 -31.26
CA PRO A 331 -13.47 38.13 -31.64
C PRO A 331 -13.51 39.63 -31.97
N GLU A 332 -14.66 40.18 -32.36
CA GLU A 332 -14.83 41.62 -32.58
C GLU A 332 -14.76 42.48 -31.30
N CYS A 333 -14.75 41.83 -30.13
CA CYS A 333 -14.90 42.45 -28.81
C CYS A 333 -13.61 42.45 -27.97
N GLU A 334 -12.54 41.77 -28.44
CA GLU A 334 -11.24 41.69 -27.77
C GLU A 334 -10.57 43.07 -27.58
N PHE A 335 -10.83 44.02 -28.50
CA PHE A 335 -10.22 45.35 -28.50
C PHE A 335 -11.16 46.46 -28.03
N HIS A 336 -12.48 46.27 -28.17
CA HIS A 336 -13.51 47.26 -27.90
C HIS A 336 -14.75 46.52 -27.34
N GLY A 337 -15.09 46.76 -26.07
CA GLY A 337 -16.11 45.96 -25.37
C GLY A 337 -17.49 45.95 -26.02
N CYS A 338 -18.26 44.89 -25.77
CA CYS A 338 -19.50 44.56 -26.47
C CYS A 338 -20.68 44.32 -25.52
N GLY A 339 -21.89 44.21 -26.08
CA GLY A 339 -23.12 43.97 -25.34
C GLY A 339 -23.61 45.19 -24.55
N PRO A 340 -24.71 45.06 -23.79
CA PRO A 340 -25.28 46.16 -23.01
C PRO A 340 -24.31 46.62 -21.92
N TRP A 341 -23.75 47.83 -22.05
CA TRP A 341 -22.77 48.34 -21.10
C TRP A 341 -23.36 48.48 -19.70
N THR A 342 -22.63 47.98 -18.69
CA THR A 342 -22.93 48.19 -17.29
C THR A 342 -21.72 48.79 -16.57
N ALA A 343 -21.95 49.75 -15.68
CA ALA A 343 -20.88 50.35 -14.89
C ALA A 343 -20.27 49.31 -13.92
N PRO A 344 -18.93 49.24 -13.79
CA PRO A 344 -18.27 48.25 -12.96
C PRO A 344 -18.71 48.32 -11.50
N LEU A 345 -18.82 47.16 -10.84
CA LEU A 345 -19.36 47.04 -9.49
C LEU A 345 -18.28 47.33 -8.42
N ILE A 346 -18.22 48.57 -7.94
CA ILE A 346 -17.36 48.96 -6.82
C ILE A 346 -17.94 48.53 -5.47
N ARG A 347 -17.07 48.35 -4.46
CA ARG A 347 -17.49 48.02 -3.10
C ARG A 347 -18.26 49.19 -2.48
N ASN A 348 -19.47 48.93 -2.01
CA ASN A 348 -20.31 49.95 -1.37
C ASN A 348 -19.69 50.41 -0.04
N PRO A 349 -19.33 51.70 0.15
CA PRO A 349 -18.74 52.19 1.40
C PRO A 349 -19.66 52.11 2.62
N LYS A 350 -20.98 51.97 2.41
CA LYS A 350 -21.96 51.82 3.50
C LYS A 350 -22.16 50.37 3.94
N TYR A 351 -21.73 49.39 3.16
CA TYR A 351 -22.03 47.99 3.43
C TYR A 351 -21.29 47.48 4.67
N LYS A 352 -22.06 47.25 5.74
CA LYS A 352 -21.57 46.68 7.01
C LYS A 352 -21.77 45.16 7.10
N GLY A 353 -22.58 44.57 6.22
CA GLY A 353 -22.98 43.16 6.28
C GLY A 353 -24.14 42.92 7.25
N LYS A 354 -24.41 41.66 7.59
CA LYS A 354 -25.38 41.33 8.64
C LYS A 354 -24.81 41.62 10.02
N TRP A 355 -25.62 42.18 10.92
CA TRP A 355 -25.17 42.50 12.26
C TRP A 355 -25.03 41.23 13.11
N ALA A 356 -23.90 41.13 13.81
CA ALA A 356 -23.68 40.15 14.86
C ALA A 356 -23.27 40.88 16.13
N GLN A 357 -23.81 40.45 17.27
CA GLN A 357 -23.43 40.97 18.58
C GLN A 357 -21.92 40.74 18.79
N PRO A 358 -21.12 41.78 19.11
CA PRO A 358 -19.69 41.60 19.33
C PRO A 358 -19.43 40.71 20.54
N MET A 359 -18.35 39.93 20.49
CA MET A 359 -17.94 39.05 21.58
C MET A 359 -16.87 39.75 22.42
N ILE A 360 -17.01 39.69 23.74
CA ILE A 360 -16.02 40.17 24.72
C ILE A 360 -15.41 39.00 25.49
N GLU A 361 -14.22 39.20 26.06
CA GLU A 361 -13.65 38.27 27.03
C GLU A 361 -14.60 38.11 28.23
N ASN A 362 -14.76 36.87 28.67
CA ASN A 362 -15.72 36.54 29.72
C ASN A 362 -15.08 36.75 31.12
N PRO A 363 -15.56 37.70 31.94
CA PRO A 363 -14.92 38.04 33.21
C PRO A 363 -14.99 36.91 34.26
N ASP A 364 -15.93 35.97 34.11
CA ASP A 364 -16.08 34.82 35.01
C ASP A 364 -15.27 33.58 34.56
N TYR A 365 -14.50 33.67 33.48
CA TYR A 365 -13.77 32.54 32.89
C TYR A 365 -12.73 31.94 33.86
N LYS A 366 -12.91 30.66 34.19
CA LYS A 366 -12.07 29.88 35.13
C LYS A 366 -11.01 29.00 34.43
N GLY A 367 -10.91 29.07 33.10
CA GLY A 367 -10.11 28.13 32.29
C GLY A 367 -10.92 26.93 31.80
N PRO A 368 -10.36 26.09 30.91
CA PRO A 368 -10.97 24.82 30.55
C PRO A 368 -11.06 23.92 31.79
N TRP A 369 -12.20 23.27 32.01
CA TRP A 369 -12.32 22.31 33.11
C TRP A 369 -11.57 21.01 32.80
N ALA A 370 -10.91 20.47 33.81
CA ALA A 370 -10.38 19.11 33.83
C ALA A 370 -10.67 18.46 35.19
N PRO A 371 -10.83 17.13 35.27
CA PRO A 371 -10.96 16.42 36.54
C PRO A 371 -9.76 16.66 37.46
N ARG A 372 -9.98 16.58 38.78
CA ARG A 372 -8.88 16.50 39.73
C ARG A 372 -8.03 15.25 39.50
N LYS A 373 -6.72 15.38 39.66
CA LYS A 373 -5.81 14.25 39.74
C LYS A 373 -5.89 13.58 41.10
N ILE A 374 -5.92 12.25 41.11
CA ILE A 374 -5.87 11.40 42.31
C ILE A 374 -4.74 10.37 42.20
N PRO A 375 -4.14 9.91 43.31
CA PRO A 375 -3.14 8.85 43.27
C PRO A 375 -3.67 7.58 42.60
N ASN A 376 -2.92 7.04 41.64
CA ASN A 376 -3.32 5.87 40.89
C ASN A 376 -3.24 4.60 41.78
N PRO A 377 -4.36 3.90 42.05
CA PRO A 377 -4.35 2.70 42.90
C PRO A 377 -3.61 1.52 42.25
N ASN A 378 -3.43 1.54 40.93
CA ASN A 378 -2.74 0.51 40.15
C ASN A 378 -1.28 0.92 39.82
N TYR A 379 -0.73 1.93 40.50
CA TYR A 379 0.65 2.37 40.30
C TYR A 379 1.66 1.36 40.85
N TYR A 380 2.64 0.99 40.00
CA TYR A 380 3.82 0.22 40.37
C TYR A 380 5.06 0.79 39.67
N GLU A 381 6.23 0.42 40.16
CA GLU A 381 7.52 0.86 39.62
C GLU A 381 8.35 -0.37 39.21
N ASP A 382 8.43 -0.62 37.91
CA ASP A 382 9.30 -1.60 37.27
C ASP A 382 10.65 -0.94 36.98
N ALA A 383 11.65 -1.29 37.79
CA ALA A 383 13.03 -0.79 37.63
C ALA A 383 13.85 -1.62 36.61
N THR A 384 13.31 -2.76 36.14
CA THR A 384 14.02 -3.70 35.27
C THR A 384 13.13 -4.25 34.14
N PRO A 385 12.57 -3.40 33.25
CA PRO A 385 11.82 -3.85 32.07
C PRO A 385 12.60 -4.71 31.07
N SER A 386 13.94 -4.75 31.12
CA SER A 386 14.80 -5.71 30.39
C SER A 386 14.58 -7.16 30.82
N ASP A 387 14.14 -7.35 32.06
CA ASP A 387 13.99 -8.66 32.69
C ASP A 387 12.59 -9.18 32.32
N LEU A 388 12.54 -9.76 31.13
CA LEU A 388 11.39 -10.46 30.58
C LEU A 388 11.11 -11.75 31.38
N GLU A 389 9.88 -12.25 31.27
CA GLU A 389 9.56 -13.62 31.67
C GLU A 389 10.19 -14.60 30.65
N PRO A 390 10.38 -15.89 31.00
CA PRO A 390 11.05 -16.84 30.10
C PRO A 390 10.37 -16.95 28.73
N ILE A 391 11.17 -17.02 27.68
CA ILE A 391 10.73 -17.16 26.28
C ILE A 391 10.85 -18.62 25.87
N GLY A 392 9.75 -19.22 25.40
CA GLY A 392 9.69 -20.64 25.02
C GLY A 392 9.78 -20.91 23.51
N ALA A 393 9.52 -19.91 22.65
CA ALA A 393 9.55 -20.08 21.20
C ALA A 393 9.75 -18.75 20.45
N ILE A 394 10.12 -18.86 19.17
CA ILE A 394 10.01 -17.77 18.18
C ILE A 394 8.81 -18.06 17.28
N GLY A 395 7.93 -17.09 17.08
CA GLY A 395 6.76 -17.21 16.20
C GLY A 395 6.68 -16.10 15.16
N ILE A 396 6.14 -16.42 13.99
CA ILE A 396 5.73 -15.44 12.96
C ILE A 396 4.21 -15.58 12.81
N GLU A 397 3.46 -14.64 13.37
CA GLU A 397 2.02 -14.49 13.15
C GLU A 397 1.78 -13.17 12.43
N ILE A 398 1.41 -13.24 11.15
CA ILE A 398 1.29 -12.08 10.26
C ILE A 398 0.07 -12.21 9.34
N TRP A 399 -0.45 -11.06 8.95
CA TRP A 399 -1.28 -10.93 7.75
C TRP A 399 -0.48 -10.23 6.65
N THR A 400 -0.68 -10.62 5.40
CA THR A 400 -0.06 -9.94 4.26
C THR A 400 -0.88 -10.13 2.98
N ILE A 401 -0.97 -9.07 2.17
CA ILE A 401 -1.48 -9.12 0.79
C ILE A 401 -0.44 -9.77 -0.11
N GLN A 402 0.82 -9.37 0.03
CA GLN A 402 1.95 -9.88 -0.75
C GLN A 402 2.42 -11.25 -0.26
N ASN A 403 2.73 -12.12 -1.21
CA ASN A 403 3.49 -13.36 -0.98
C ASN A 403 4.95 -13.18 -1.44
N ASP A 404 5.74 -14.24 -1.29
CA ASP A 404 7.17 -14.34 -1.63
C ASP A 404 8.10 -13.46 -0.75
N ILE A 405 7.64 -13.10 0.45
CA ILE A 405 8.47 -12.58 1.54
C ILE A 405 9.31 -13.73 2.10
N ILE A 406 10.64 -13.57 2.16
CA ILE A 406 11.58 -14.56 2.71
C ILE A 406 12.13 -14.08 4.06
N PHE A 407 12.21 -14.99 5.02
CA PHE A 407 12.91 -14.84 6.31
C PHE A 407 14.14 -15.78 6.35
N ASP A 408 15.27 -15.32 6.88
CA ASP A 408 16.51 -16.10 6.98
C ASP A 408 17.39 -15.67 8.19
N ASN A 409 18.44 -16.44 8.52
CA ASN A 409 19.49 -16.14 9.51
C ASN A 409 18.97 -15.64 10.86
N PHE A 410 17.99 -16.35 11.43
CA PHE A 410 17.50 -16.09 12.77
C PHE A 410 18.59 -16.36 13.80
N TYR A 411 18.82 -15.42 14.71
CA TYR A 411 19.67 -15.55 15.89
C TYR A 411 18.93 -15.00 17.11
N LEU A 412 18.94 -15.78 18.19
CA LEU A 412 18.50 -15.38 19.53
C LEU A 412 19.58 -15.78 20.53
N GLY A 413 20.03 -14.82 21.33
CA GLY A 413 21.07 -15.05 22.34
C GLY A 413 21.37 -13.80 23.16
N HIS A 414 22.53 -13.78 23.81
CA HIS A 414 22.95 -12.68 24.69
C HIS A 414 24.13 -11.86 24.16
N SER A 415 24.78 -12.30 23.07
CA SER A 415 26.02 -11.71 22.57
C SER A 415 25.79 -10.78 21.38
N ILE A 416 25.96 -9.47 21.61
CA ILE A 416 25.96 -8.45 20.54
C ILE A 416 27.10 -8.74 19.55
N GLN A 417 28.24 -9.23 20.06
CA GLN A 417 29.39 -9.58 19.22
C GLN A 417 29.09 -10.78 18.31
N GLU A 418 28.44 -11.84 18.80
CA GLU A 418 28.12 -13.01 17.96
C GLU A 418 27.11 -12.64 16.88
N ALA A 419 26.11 -11.80 17.19
CA ALA A 419 25.20 -11.24 16.18
C ALA A 419 25.92 -10.39 15.12
N GLU A 420 26.95 -9.60 15.51
CA GLU A 420 27.80 -8.90 14.57
C GLU A 420 28.71 -9.86 13.77
N GLU A 421 29.27 -10.92 14.36
CA GLU A 421 30.06 -11.94 13.64
C GLU A 421 29.21 -12.72 12.61
N ILE A 422 27.96 -13.07 12.96
CA ILE A 422 26.97 -13.66 12.05
C ILE A 422 26.69 -12.72 10.87
N GLY A 423 26.28 -11.47 11.13
CA GLY A 423 25.93 -10.53 10.07
C GLY A 423 27.11 -10.13 9.16
N ASN A 424 28.35 -10.17 9.69
CA ASN A 424 29.55 -10.01 8.88
C ASN A 424 29.84 -11.23 7.97
N ALA A 425 29.40 -12.43 8.36
CA ALA A 425 29.63 -13.67 7.63
C ALA A 425 28.50 -14.02 6.63
N THR A 426 27.23 -13.83 7.00
CA THR A 426 26.05 -14.15 6.17
C THR A 426 25.59 -12.91 5.40
N PHE A 427 25.17 -11.87 6.11
CA PHE A 427 24.43 -10.75 5.54
C PHE A 427 25.27 -9.84 4.65
N ILE A 428 26.45 -9.40 5.10
CA ILE A 428 27.26 -8.44 4.32
C ILE A 428 27.66 -9.00 2.94
N PRO A 429 28.23 -10.21 2.80
CA PRO A 429 28.62 -10.72 1.50
C PRO A 429 27.39 -10.99 0.60
N LYS A 430 26.27 -11.45 1.19
CA LYS A 430 24.97 -11.58 0.50
C LYS A 430 24.55 -10.23 -0.09
N ASN A 431 24.43 -9.19 0.74
CA ASN A 431 23.98 -7.86 0.33
C ASN A 431 24.90 -7.17 -0.71
N VAL A 432 26.21 -7.48 -0.71
CA VAL A 432 27.18 -7.01 -1.73
C VAL A 432 27.01 -7.73 -3.08
N ILE A 433 26.42 -8.92 -3.13
CA ILE A 433 26.03 -9.62 -4.37
C ILE A 433 24.68 -9.07 -4.87
N GLU A 434 23.71 -8.88 -3.98
CA GLU A 434 22.39 -8.34 -4.31
C GLU A 434 22.46 -6.91 -4.87
N LYS A 435 23.17 -6.00 -4.19
CA LYS A 435 23.32 -4.61 -4.64
C LYS A 435 23.95 -4.49 -6.02
N ARG A 436 24.96 -5.31 -6.35
CA ARG A 436 25.58 -5.25 -7.68
C ARG A 436 24.62 -5.69 -8.80
N GLN A 437 23.68 -6.60 -8.50
CA GLN A 437 22.61 -6.93 -9.45
C GLN A 437 21.62 -5.78 -9.58
N GLU A 438 21.27 -5.09 -8.48
CA GLU A 438 20.41 -3.90 -8.50
C GLU A 438 21.08 -2.74 -9.27
N ASP A 439 22.37 -2.50 -9.05
CA ASP A 439 23.19 -1.52 -9.77
C ASP A 439 23.29 -1.86 -11.27
N GLU A 440 23.51 -3.13 -11.64
CA GLU A 440 23.56 -3.57 -13.06
C GLU A 440 22.18 -3.56 -13.74
N GLU A 441 21.09 -3.88 -13.02
CA GLU A 441 19.70 -3.71 -13.49
C GLU A 441 19.40 -2.23 -13.74
N LEU A 442 19.75 -1.34 -12.80
CA LEU A 442 19.54 0.11 -12.91
C LEU A 442 20.39 0.72 -14.04
N GLU A 443 21.68 0.38 -14.14
CA GLU A 443 22.53 0.80 -15.27
C GLU A 443 21.92 0.37 -16.61
N LEU A 444 21.34 -0.83 -16.70
CA LEU A 444 20.69 -1.30 -17.92
C LEU A 444 19.39 -0.54 -18.21
N MET A 445 18.57 -0.26 -17.19
CA MET A 445 17.35 0.55 -17.33
C MET A 445 17.66 1.99 -17.75
N GLU A 446 18.69 2.63 -17.18
CA GLU A 446 19.11 3.97 -17.57
C GLU A 446 19.66 3.99 -19.00
N LYS A 447 20.50 3.01 -19.39
CA LYS A 447 20.96 2.87 -20.78
C LYS A 447 19.79 2.71 -21.73
N LYS A 448 18.80 1.87 -21.42
CA LYS A 448 17.56 1.76 -22.22
C LYS A 448 16.80 3.08 -22.32
N ARG A 449 16.59 3.78 -21.20
CA ARG A 449 15.88 5.09 -21.16
C ARG A 449 16.60 6.20 -21.95
N HIS A 450 17.92 6.13 -22.06
CA HIS A 450 18.74 7.10 -22.79
C HIS A 450 19.10 6.69 -24.23
N ARG A 451 18.59 5.56 -24.74
CA ARG A 451 18.63 5.27 -26.19
C ARG A 451 17.64 6.18 -26.91
N ASN A 452 18.17 7.24 -27.50
CA ASN A 452 17.43 8.10 -28.43
C ASN A 452 17.78 7.66 -29.86
N TYR A 453 16.80 7.20 -30.63
CA TYR A 453 17.01 6.67 -31.98
C TYR A 453 16.61 7.72 -33.02
N ASP A 454 17.52 8.08 -33.93
CA ASP A 454 17.23 9.05 -35.00
C ASP A 454 16.22 8.52 -36.02
N THR A 455 16.08 7.19 -36.17
CA THR A 455 15.03 6.57 -36.99
C THR A 455 14.38 5.34 -36.34
N TRP A 456 13.16 5.02 -36.78
CA TRP A 456 12.45 3.79 -36.43
C TRP A 456 13.19 2.51 -36.87
N ILE A 457 14.06 2.60 -37.90
CA ILE A 457 14.85 1.45 -38.37
C ILE A 457 15.97 1.15 -37.36
N ASP A 458 16.61 2.18 -36.82
CA ASP A 458 17.66 2.03 -35.81
C ASP A 458 17.07 1.44 -34.50
N HIS A 459 15.90 1.93 -34.07
CA HIS A 459 15.17 1.35 -32.92
C HIS A 459 14.82 -0.13 -33.15
N PHE A 460 14.24 -0.46 -34.30
CA PHE A 460 13.88 -1.84 -34.63
C PHE A 460 15.10 -2.78 -34.77
N THR A 461 16.27 -2.27 -35.16
CA THR A 461 17.48 -3.09 -35.32
C THR A 461 18.28 -3.28 -34.03
N ASP A 462 18.25 -2.34 -33.08
CA ASP A 462 18.90 -2.47 -31.77
C ASP A 462 18.02 -3.24 -30.76
N ASP A 463 16.71 -2.96 -30.72
CA ASP A 463 15.77 -3.62 -29.80
C ASP A 463 14.39 -3.81 -30.44
N PRO A 464 14.20 -4.83 -31.29
CA PRO A 464 12.94 -5.06 -32.01
C PRO A 464 11.75 -5.33 -31.08
N VAL A 465 11.98 -5.77 -29.85
CA VAL A 465 10.90 -6.05 -28.87
C VAL A 465 10.43 -4.74 -28.24
N ASP A 466 11.36 -3.92 -27.77
CA ASP A 466 11.12 -2.57 -27.24
C ASP A 466 10.46 -1.67 -28.30
N PHE A 467 10.93 -1.73 -29.55
CA PHE A 467 10.29 -1.10 -30.71
C PHE A 467 8.83 -1.53 -30.88
N ILE A 468 8.52 -2.83 -30.85
CA ILE A 468 7.14 -3.31 -30.99
C ILE A 468 6.26 -2.80 -29.84
N PHE A 469 6.76 -2.74 -28.60
CA PHE A 469 5.99 -2.21 -27.47
C PHE A 469 5.73 -0.70 -27.60
N GLU A 470 6.74 0.13 -27.85
CA GLU A 470 6.53 1.58 -27.96
C GLU A 470 5.84 1.99 -29.27
N PHE A 471 6.05 1.29 -30.39
CA PHE A 471 5.30 1.52 -31.63
C PHE A 471 3.82 1.13 -31.49
N SER A 472 3.50 0.00 -30.83
CA SER A 472 2.11 -0.37 -30.57
C SER A 472 1.45 0.55 -29.53
N ARG A 473 2.19 1.03 -28.53
CA ARG A 473 1.73 2.06 -27.60
C ARG A 473 1.43 3.39 -28.31
N PHE A 474 2.35 3.86 -29.16
CA PHE A 474 2.18 5.04 -30.00
C PHE A 474 0.93 4.92 -30.88
N PHE A 475 0.78 3.79 -31.59
CA PHE A 475 -0.41 3.53 -32.40
C PHE A 475 -1.69 3.54 -31.56
N ILE A 476 -1.74 2.78 -30.46
CA ILE A 476 -2.94 2.65 -29.61
C ILE A 476 -3.32 3.98 -28.95
N VAL A 477 -2.37 4.77 -28.47
CA VAL A 477 -2.65 6.06 -27.82
C VAL A 477 -3.20 7.07 -28.83
N ASN A 478 -2.50 7.30 -29.95
CA ASN A 478 -2.94 8.30 -30.92
C ASN A 478 -4.25 7.87 -31.61
N PHE A 479 -4.38 6.60 -32.01
CA PHE A 479 -5.60 6.08 -32.65
C PHE A 479 -6.81 6.06 -31.70
N LYS A 480 -6.61 5.89 -30.39
CA LYS A 480 -7.71 6.07 -29.40
C LYS A 480 -8.04 7.52 -29.10
N SER A 481 -7.07 8.43 -29.22
CA SER A 481 -7.29 9.86 -28.93
C SER A 481 -8.00 10.56 -30.07
N ASN A 482 -7.63 10.31 -31.33
CA ASN A 482 -8.35 10.77 -32.51
C ASN A 482 -8.08 9.83 -33.70
N PRO A 483 -8.98 8.86 -34.01
CA PRO A 483 -8.75 7.88 -35.06
C PRO A 483 -8.75 8.50 -36.46
N PHE A 484 -9.61 9.49 -36.72
CA PHE A 484 -9.71 10.16 -38.02
C PHE A 484 -8.46 10.98 -38.32
N GLU A 485 -8.04 11.83 -37.38
CA GLU A 485 -6.82 12.63 -37.51
C GLU A 485 -5.58 11.75 -37.64
N PHE A 486 -5.48 10.65 -36.89
CA PHE A 486 -4.37 9.70 -37.04
C PHE A 486 -4.33 9.05 -38.43
N ILE A 487 -5.48 8.66 -38.99
CA ILE A 487 -5.56 8.10 -40.35
C ILE A 487 -5.15 9.13 -41.40
N LEU A 488 -5.58 10.40 -41.26
CA LEU A 488 -5.25 11.48 -42.19
C LEU A 488 -3.78 11.90 -42.12
N ASN A 489 -3.22 12.01 -40.92
CA ASN A 489 -1.85 12.48 -40.70
C ASN A 489 -0.79 11.36 -40.82
N GLN A 490 -1.15 10.10 -40.59
CA GLN A 490 -0.24 8.94 -40.63
C GLN A 490 -0.76 7.75 -41.47
N PRO A 491 -1.27 7.97 -42.71
CA PRO A 491 -1.96 6.94 -43.49
C PRO A 491 -1.07 5.72 -43.81
N LEU A 492 0.23 5.93 -44.04
CA LEU A 492 1.18 4.84 -44.31
C LEU A 492 1.39 3.94 -43.07
N VAL A 493 1.38 4.52 -41.87
CA VAL A 493 1.54 3.80 -40.61
C VAL A 493 0.29 2.95 -40.34
N PHE A 494 -0.89 3.54 -40.53
CA PHE A 494 -2.17 2.84 -40.42
C PHE A 494 -2.27 1.66 -41.42
N LEU A 495 -1.97 1.90 -42.70
CA LEU A 495 -1.99 0.85 -43.72
C LEU A 495 -0.98 -0.27 -43.45
N ALA A 496 0.22 0.05 -42.93
CA ALA A 496 1.20 -0.95 -42.53
C ALA A 496 0.70 -1.84 -41.37
N VAL A 497 0.09 -1.24 -40.33
CA VAL A 497 -0.50 -2.00 -39.21
C VAL A 497 -1.64 -2.89 -39.67
N VAL A 498 -2.55 -2.39 -40.52
CA VAL A 498 -3.65 -3.17 -41.10
C VAL A 498 -3.13 -4.32 -41.98
N ALA A 499 -2.06 -4.10 -42.77
CA ALA A 499 -1.42 -5.15 -43.56
C ALA A 499 -0.81 -6.25 -42.67
N VAL A 500 -0.11 -5.88 -41.59
CA VAL A 500 0.44 -6.85 -40.62
C VAL A 500 -0.68 -7.63 -39.94
N LEU A 501 -1.74 -6.97 -39.45
CA LEU A 501 -2.87 -7.62 -38.78
C LEU A 501 -3.63 -8.57 -39.70
N THR A 502 -3.82 -8.23 -40.98
CA THR A 502 -4.49 -9.11 -41.96
C THR A 502 -3.61 -10.30 -42.35
N VAL A 503 -2.29 -10.16 -42.46
CA VAL A 503 -1.35 -11.28 -42.64
C VAL A 503 -1.36 -12.20 -41.41
N VAL A 504 -1.26 -11.66 -40.20
CA VAL A 504 -1.31 -12.45 -38.96
C VAL A 504 -2.64 -13.19 -38.83
N SER A 505 -3.76 -12.52 -39.09
CA SER A 505 -5.11 -13.12 -39.05
C SER A 505 -5.28 -14.26 -40.07
N THR A 506 -4.85 -14.06 -41.32
CA THR A 506 -4.95 -15.09 -42.36
C THR A 506 -4.04 -16.30 -42.08
N VAL A 507 -2.85 -16.09 -41.51
CA VAL A 507 -1.99 -17.18 -41.01
C VAL A 507 -2.66 -17.92 -39.85
N LEU A 508 -3.22 -17.20 -38.88
CA LEU A 508 -3.89 -17.80 -37.72
C LEU A 508 -5.10 -18.66 -38.13
N LEU A 509 -5.95 -18.14 -39.03
CA LEU A 509 -7.08 -18.86 -39.61
C LEU A 509 -6.62 -20.08 -40.44
N GLY A 510 -5.49 -19.97 -41.14
CA GLY A 510 -4.85 -21.10 -41.82
C GLY A 510 -4.43 -22.20 -40.85
N PHE A 511 -3.78 -21.86 -39.74
CA PHE A 511 -3.42 -22.82 -38.69
C PHE A 511 -4.65 -23.45 -38.02
N ILE A 512 -5.71 -22.68 -37.76
CA ILE A 512 -6.98 -23.18 -37.23
C ILE A 512 -7.62 -24.17 -38.22
N GLY A 513 -7.59 -23.87 -39.52
CA GLY A 513 -8.08 -24.77 -40.57
C GLY A 513 -7.28 -26.08 -40.65
N ILE A 514 -5.95 -26.01 -40.54
CA ILE A 514 -5.08 -27.20 -40.51
C ILE A 514 -5.35 -28.05 -39.26
N LEU A 515 -5.49 -27.42 -38.08
CA LEU A 515 -5.90 -28.10 -36.84
C LEU A 515 -7.26 -28.78 -36.98
N TYR A 516 -8.25 -28.11 -37.58
CA TYR A 516 -9.58 -28.66 -37.80
C TYR A 516 -9.56 -29.91 -38.70
N VAL A 517 -8.74 -29.90 -39.76
CA VAL A 517 -8.55 -31.05 -40.66
C VAL A 517 -7.79 -32.19 -39.97
N LEU A 518 -6.79 -31.89 -39.14
CA LEU A 518 -6.05 -32.90 -38.37
C LEU A 518 -6.90 -33.56 -37.28
N VAL A 519 -7.86 -32.83 -36.69
CA VAL A 519 -8.80 -33.35 -35.69
C VAL A 519 -9.95 -34.14 -36.34
N ASN A 520 -10.36 -33.80 -37.56
CA ASN A 520 -11.44 -34.47 -38.29
C ASN A 520 -10.99 -35.07 -39.65
N PRO A 521 -10.17 -36.15 -39.66
CA PRO A 521 -9.83 -36.87 -40.87
C PRO A 521 -11.05 -37.62 -41.44
N SER A 522 -11.62 -37.10 -42.53
CA SER A 522 -12.81 -37.68 -43.18
C SER A 522 -12.52 -39.05 -43.81
N SER A 523 -13.43 -40.02 -43.60
CA SER A 523 -13.31 -41.37 -44.17
C SER A 523 -14.13 -41.51 -45.47
N ASP A 524 -13.46 -41.58 -46.62
CA ASP A 524 -14.11 -41.84 -47.90
C ASP A 524 -14.80 -43.22 -47.95
N LYS A 525 -16.02 -43.27 -48.49
CA LYS A 525 -16.65 -44.48 -49.02
C LYS A 525 -17.39 -44.18 -50.34
N PRO A 526 -17.38 -45.09 -51.34
CA PRO A 526 -17.88 -44.77 -52.68
C PRO A 526 -19.41 -44.72 -52.82
N VAL A 527 -19.85 -44.15 -53.94
CA VAL A 527 -21.24 -43.76 -54.25
C VAL A 527 -21.97 -44.79 -55.12
N GLU A 528 -23.24 -45.10 -54.83
CA GLU A 528 -24.21 -45.26 -55.94
C GLU A 528 -25.70 -44.90 -55.66
N LYS A 529 -26.14 -43.81 -56.31
CA LYS A 529 -27.46 -43.49 -56.95
C LYS A 529 -28.77 -44.15 -56.46
N VAL A 530 -29.76 -43.30 -56.15
CA VAL A 530 -31.19 -43.47 -56.56
C VAL A 530 -31.76 -42.11 -57.03
N LYS A 531 -32.81 -42.13 -57.86
CA LYS A 531 -33.63 -40.99 -58.34
C LYS A 531 -35.12 -41.42 -58.29
N LYS A 532 -36.16 -40.57 -58.36
CA LYS A 532 -36.37 -39.14 -58.74
C LYS A 532 -37.49 -38.59 -57.78
N GLU A 533 -38.17 -37.44 -57.87
CA GLU A 533 -38.37 -36.43 -58.91
C GLU A 533 -38.52 -35.00 -58.30
N SER A 534 -39.74 -34.54 -58.01
CA SER A 534 -40.12 -33.14 -57.67
C SER A 534 -41.58 -33.06 -57.20
N VAL A 535 -41.98 -31.99 -56.49
CA VAL A 535 -43.27 -31.24 -56.66
C VAL A 535 -43.28 -30.00 -55.72
N SER A 536 -44.28 -29.13 -55.85
CA SER A 536 -44.23 -27.67 -55.62
C SER A 536 -45.17 -27.10 -54.55
N THR A 537 -44.70 -26.06 -53.84
CA THR A 537 -45.39 -24.76 -53.54
C THR A 537 -46.65 -24.71 -52.62
N GLU A 538 -46.82 -23.57 -51.93
CA GLU A 538 -48.03 -23.07 -51.21
C GLU A 538 -48.50 -23.84 -49.93
N GLN A 539 -49.28 -23.25 -48.99
CA GLN A 539 -49.34 -21.88 -48.42
C GLN A 539 -50.21 -21.89 -47.14
N GLU A 540 -49.76 -21.33 -46.00
CA GLU A 540 -50.62 -20.74 -44.94
C GLU A 540 -49.70 -19.99 -43.94
N LYS A 541 -49.80 -18.70 -43.55
CA LYS A 541 -50.85 -17.66 -43.31
C LYS A 541 -51.45 -17.58 -41.90
N THR A 542 -50.98 -16.59 -41.12
CA THR A 542 -51.75 -15.73 -40.15
C THR A 542 -52.41 -16.40 -38.93
N SER A 543 -52.66 -15.76 -37.78
CA SER A 543 -52.36 -14.45 -37.16
C SER A 543 -52.45 -14.63 -35.62
N GLY A 544 -52.13 -13.71 -34.70
CA GLY A 544 -51.60 -12.34 -34.79
C GLY A 544 -51.51 -11.68 -33.39
N LYS A 545 -51.47 -10.34 -33.40
CA LYS A 545 -51.65 -9.32 -32.32
C LYS A 545 -52.36 -9.74 -31.00
N SER A 546 -52.13 -9.10 -29.85
CA SER A 546 -51.11 -8.13 -29.37
C SER A 546 -51.38 -7.77 -27.88
N SER A 547 -50.44 -7.13 -27.18
CA SER A 547 -50.62 -6.13 -26.08
C SER A 547 -51.55 -6.42 -24.87
N ALA A 548 -51.23 -6.07 -23.62
CA ALA A 548 -50.03 -5.53 -22.96
C ALA A 548 -50.26 -5.49 -21.42
N THR A 549 -49.28 -4.96 -20.67
CA THR A 549 -49.43 -4.28 -19.36
C THR A 549 -49.54 -5.13 -18.07
N LYS A 550 -48.47 -5.03 -17.25
CA LYS A 550 -48.40 -4.81 -15.78
C LYS A 550 -49.69 -5.12 -14.97
N LYS A 551 -49.67 -5.84 -13.83
CA LYS A 551 -48.88 -5.50 -12.61
C LYS A 551 -48.97 -6.60 -11.52
N ASN A 552 -47.96 -6.66 -10.64
CA ASN A 552 -47.95 -7.06 -9.21
C ASN A 552 -48.62 -8.36 -8.68
N ALA A 553 -47.72 -9.23 -8.16
CA ALA A 553 -47.62 -9.63 -6.74
C ALA A 553 -48.41 -10.82 -6.14
N THR A 554 -47.66 -11.55 -5.29
CA THR A 554 -48.05 -12.31 -4.08
C THR A 554 -49.04 -13.49 -4.16
N THR A 555 -48.46 -14.68 -4.02
CA THR A 555 -48.73 -15.62 -2.90
C THR A 555 -50.18 -16.07 -2.63
N SER A 556 -50.47 -17.35 -2.94
CA SER A 556 -50.80 -18.37 -1.91
C SER A 556 -51.38 -19.65 -2.52
N LYS A 557 -50.80 -20.81 -2.16
CA LYS A 557 -51.52 -22.08 -1.92
C LYS A 557 -50.58 -23.18 -1.42
N ARG A 558 -50.61 -23.45 -0.11
CA ARG A 558 -50.36 -24.80 0.41
C ARG A 558 -51.36 -25.11 1.53
N THR A 559 -51.72 -26.38 1.67
CA THR A 559 -53.06 -26.76 2.13
C THR A 559 -53.17 -26.94 3.64
N ARG A 560 -54.26 -26.38 4.17
CA ARG A 560 -54.88 -26.67 5.46
C ARG A 560 -54.89 -28.17 5.80
N ALA A 561 -54.46 -28.52 7.01
CA ALA A 561 -54.82 -29.75 7.71
C ALA A 561 -55.30 -29.36 9.13
N THR A 562 -56.20 -30.13 9.73
CA THR A 562 -56.89 -29.76 10.98
C THR A 562 -56.87 -30.90 12.00
N ASN A 563 -56.38 -30.61 13.20
CA ASN A 563 -57.18 -30.56 14.43
C ASN A 563 -56.38 -29.85 15.54
#